data_AF-A0A835ZFM3-F1
#
_entry.id   AF-A0A835ZFM3-F1
#
_cell.length_a   1.000
_cell.length_b   1.000
_cell.length_c   1.000
_cell.angle_alpha   90.00
_cell.angle_beta   90.00
_cell.angle_gamma   90.00
#
_symmetry.space_group_name_H-M   'P 1'
#
loop_
_entity.id
_entity.type
_entity.pdbx_description
1 polymer ?
#
loop_
_entity_poly.entity_id
_entity_poly.type
_entity_poly.pdbx_seq_one_letter_code
_entity_poly.pdbx_strand_id
1 'polypeptide(L)'
;MGCAASTENDRSAVGGNVQTVDEASLAAALASGRKLFSNLQLSISCSMLRNKDKASLSDPFAVVYLMADSGHWTEVGRTEVVANSLSPEFVKLILVTYHFEKVQRLRVEIYDADSAFKTADATDRLQLDKQDFQGYAEITIAEIIGRKGQCWEGDLVKGKPPTAGRGRVRIVAEEVANSNSLVQIDVRASGLPRGADAFLVLSRISEMGAAARCYKTEVVKSGKTPSFARISVALSTLANGDTLRPLRIEVFDYKKSGRHILIGMCELSVNDIISRATSQEPAYLSRSQNGRGAGSDSMLIFDACTLVPQPSFFDYIAGGCSLNFVVAIDYTASNGPVNDPTSLHYQHPSGQLTEYAQAIQGVGQVLAYYDSDQLYPVYGFGGCPPGEAVANHCFAVTGNEADPCVQGIAGVLEAYYASLQRIKLHGPTLFAPVIAQATALAASTLDPERQNYWVLLLLTDGLIYDMDNCIDSLVAAAEYPISVIIVGVGRENFAPMRTLDGDDQRLRSSRGQYAVRDIVQFVAMSDFVGRGYEELAREVLAELPRQLLSYFTTKGIMPGKRQ
;
A
#
# COMPACT_ATOMS: atom_id res chain seq x y z
N MET A 1 10.93 26.29 -64.18
CA MET A 1 12.38 26.26 -63.91
C MET A 1 12.52 26.20 -62.40
N GLY A 2 13.15 25.26 -61.72
CA GLY A 2 14.06 24.18 -62.08
C GLY A 2 15.04 24.05 -60.91
N CYS A 3 15.15 22.84 -60.33
CA CYS A 3 16.27 22.33 -59.52
C CYS A 3 16.57 23.01 -58.17
N ALA A 4 17.29 22.44 -57.20
CA ALA A 4 17.49 21.10 -56.63
C ALA A 4 18.50 21.29 -55.47
N ALA A 5 18.37 20.48 -54.42
CA ALA A 5 19.42 19.95 -53.52
C ALA A 5 20.28 20.87 -52.62
N SER A 6 20.30 20.54 -51.31
CA SER A 6 21.48 20.23 -50.44
C SER A 6 21.12 20.48 -48.96
N THR A 7 20.83 19.49 -48.11
CA THR A 7 21.73 18.60 -47.32
C THR A 7 22.39 19.24 -46.08
N GLU A 8 22.45 18.41 -45.02
CA GLU A 8 23.27 18.44 -43.78
C GLU A 8 22.55 18.88 -42.49
N ASN A 9 22.21 17.98 -41.56
CA ASN A 9 23.00 17.13 -40.62
C ASN A 9 23.29 17.84 -39.27
N ASP A 10 22.62 17.38 -38.20
CA ASP A 10 23.26 16.81 -36.98
C ASP A 10 22.14 16.48 -35.97
N ARG A 11 21.84 15.21 -35.64
CA ARG A 11 22.58 14.18 -34.87
C ARG A 11 22.78 14.53 -33.39
N SER A 12 21.86 14.03 -32.57
CA SER A 12 22.19 13.46 -31.27
C SER A 12 21.19 12.33 -30.93
N ALA A 13 21.44 11.15 -31.49
CA ALA A 13 20.74 9.93 -31.11
C ALA A 13 21.37 9.40 -29.81
N VAL A 14 20.64 9.51 -28.70
CA VAL A 14 20.96 8.86 -27.44
C VAL A 14 20.74 7.36 -27.62
N GLY A 15 21.84 6.60 -27.63
CA GLY A 15 21.80 5.15 -27.54
C GLY A 15 21.40 4.74 -26.13
N GLY A 16 20.15 4.33 -25.96
CA GLY A 16 19.69 3.66 -24.74
C GLY A 16 19.98 2.17 -24.83
N ASN A 17 20.92 1.70 -24.01
CA ASN A 17 21.01 0.28 -23.63
C ASN A 17 19.67 -0.12 -23.00
N VAL A 18 18.93 -1.01 -23.64
CA VAL A 18 17.74 -1.62 -23.03
C VAL A 18 18.26 -2.70 -22.08
N GLN A 19 18.32 -2.35 -20.80
CA GLN A 19 18.52 -3.30 -19.71
C GLN A 19 17.41 -4.34 -19.76
N THR A 20 17.80 -5.61 -19.63
CA THR A 20 16.90 -6.71 -19.29
C THR A 20 16.07 -6.31 -18.08
N VAL A 21 14.75 -6.30 -18.23
CA VAL A 21 13.81 -5.94 -17.16
C VAL A 21 13.91 -7.03 -16.10
N ASP A 22 14.52 -6.68 -14.97
CA ASP A 22 14.58 -7.50 -13.76
C ASP A 22 13.14 -7.73 -13.22
N GLU A 23 12.86 -8.90 -12.67
CA GLU A 23 11.55 -9.21 -12.06
C GLU A 23 11.19 -8.19 -10.95
N ALA A 24 12.20 -7.62 -10.28
CA ALA A 24 12.01 -6.53 -9.32
C ALA A 24 11.57 -5.19 -9.98
N SER A 25 11.93 -4.98 -11.26
CA SER A 25 11.51 -3.80 -12.04
C SER A 25 10.05 -3.90 -12.48
N LEU A 26 9.56 -5.13 -12.67
CA LEU A 26 8.15 -5.37 -12.99
C LEU A 26 7.26 -5.18 -11.75
N ALA A 27 7.73 -5.61 -10.56
CA ALA A 27 7.09 -5.27 -9.28
C ALA A 27 7.01 -3.75 -9.06
N ALA A 28 8.08 -3.02 -9.41
CA ALA A 28 8.09 -1.55 -9.38
C ALA A 28 7.12 -0.94 -10.41
N ALA A 29 7.02 -1.48 -11.62
CA ALA A 29 6.08 -1.01 -12.65
C ALA A 29 4.60 -1.33 -12.33
N LEU A 30 4.34 -2.37 -11.54
CA LEU A 30 3.03 -2.67 -10.97
C LEU A 30 2.65 -1.69 -9.84
N ALA A 31 3.66 -1.07 -9.22
CA ALA A 31 3.53 -0.15 -8.10
C ALA A 31 3.60 1.34 -8.47
N SER A 32 4.05 1.69 -9.69
CA SER A 32 4.42 3.06 -10.07
C SER A 32 3.25 4.03 -10.34
N GLY A 33 2.15 3.96 -9.58
CA GLY A 33 1.09 4.97 -9.69
C GLY A 33 -0.27 4.68 -9.06
N ARG A 34 -0.41 3.68 -8.18
CA ARG A 34 -1.68 3.46 -7.46
C ARG A 34 -1.50 3.83 -5.99
N LYS A 35 -2.35 4.73 -5.50
CA LYS A 35 -2.73 4.72 -4.08
C LYS A 35 -3.22 3.31 -3.78
N LEU A 36 -2.53 2.59 -2.89
CA LEU A 36 -2.90 1.24 -2.48
C LEU A 36 -4.09 1.32 -1.53
N PHE A 37 -5.27 1.59 -2.08
CA PHE A 37 -6.53 1.45 -1.35
C PHE A 37 -7.18 0.11 -1.70
N SER A 38 -7.77 -0.53 -0.70
CA SER A 38 -8.59 -1.73 -0.89
C SER A 38 -10.05 -1.35 -0.84
N ASN A 39 -10.90 -2.02 -1.62
CA ASN A 39 -12.34 -1.91 -1.43
C ASN A 39 -12.77 -3.04 -0.50
N LEU A 40 -13.54 -2.73 0.53
CA LEU A 40 -14.09 -3.70 1.47
C LEU A 40 -15.60 -3.81 1.30
N GLN A 41 -16.11 -5.02 1.49
CA GLN A 41 -17.52 -5.31 1.73
C GLN A 41 -17.72 -5.55 3.22
N LEU A 42 -18.63 -4.79 3.82
CA LEU A 42 -19.05 -4.97 5.20
C LEU A 42 -20.34 -5.77 5.24
N SER A 43 -20.31 -6.91 5.91
CA SER A 43 -21.50 -7.66 6.33
C SER A 43 -21.86 -7.27 7.76
N ILE A 44 -23.14 -7.05 8.02
CA ILE A 44 -23.64 -6.58 9.31
C ILE A 44 -24.70 -7.56 9.81
N SER A 45 -24.64 -7.88 11.09
CA SER A 45 -25.73 -8.56 11.79
C SER A 45 -25.90 -7.98 13.19
N CYS A 46 -27.05 -8.20 13.79
CA CYS A 46 -27.31 -7.78 15.15
C CYS A 46 -27.85 -8.94 15.99
N SER A 47 -27.78 -8.79 17.30
CA SER A 47 -28.42 -9.72 18.24
C SER A 47 -28.97 -9.00 19.45
N MET A 48 -29.97 -9.59 20.10
CA MET A 48 -30.55 -9.09 21.35
C MET A 48 -31.08 -7.65 21.28
N LEU A 49 -31.56 -7.23 20.11
CA LEU A 49 -32.16 -5.91 19.91
C LEU A 49 -33.36 -5.71 20.84
N ARG A 50 -33.68 -4.45 21.12
CA ARG A 50 -34.84 -4.11 21.95
C ARG A 50 -36.09 -4.14 21.08
N ASN A 51 -37.07 -4.97 21.43
CA ASN A 51 -38.37 -4.88 20.80
C ASN A 51 -39.00 -3.50 21.06
N LYS A 52 -39.26 -2.73 20.01
CA LYS A 52 -40.00 -1.45 20.08
C LYS A 52 -41.47 -1.60 19.74
N ASP A 53 -41.83 -2.70 19.09
CA ASP A 53 -43.20 -2.97 18.70
C ASP A 53 -44.03 -3.56 19.84
N LYS A 54 -45.32 -3.20 19.85
CA LYS A 54 -46.29 -3.67 20.85
C LYS A 54 -46.94 -5.00 20.48
N ALA A 55 -47.10 -5.26 19.18
CA ALA A 55 -47.86 -6.41 18.65
C ALA A 55 -47.00 -7.38 17.82
N SER A 56 -45.78 -6.97 17.47
CA SER A 56 -44.81 -7.70 16.64
C SER A 56 -43.42 -7.66 17.29
N LEU A 57 -42.45 -8.30 16.64
CA LEU A 57 -41.04 -8.01 16.86
C LEU A 57 -40.64 -6.87 15.92
N SER A 58 -39.61 -6.11 16.30
CA SER A 58 -38.99 -5.06 15.48
C SER A 58 -38.67 -5.51 14.05
N ASP A 59 -38.70 -4.54 13.14
CA ASP A 59 -38.30 -4.59 11.73
C ASP A 59 -36.97 -3.81 11.52
N PRO A 60 -35.82 -4.34 12.00
CA PRO A 60 -34.56 -3.61 12.01
C PRO A 60 -33.94 -3.38 10.63
N PHE A 61 -33.23 -2.27 10.49
CA PHE A 61 -32.25 -2.00 9.42
C PHE A 61 -31.05 -1.20 9.96
N ALA A 62 -29.91 -1.29 9.28
CA ALA A 62 -28.69 -0.60 9.64
C ALA A 62 -28.36 0.53 8.65
N VAL A 63 -27.84 1.64 9.18
CA VAL A 63 -27.29 2.78 8.43
C VAL A 63 -25.83 2.93 8.81
N VAL A 64 -24.95 2.99 7.81
CA VAL A 64 -23.51 3.08 8.01
C VAL A 64 -23.03 4.46 7.61
N TYR A 65 -22.21 5.07 8.46
CA TYR A 65 -21.58 6.35 8.22
C TYR A 65 -20.06 6.24 8.34
N LEU A 66 -19.36 7.06 7.55
CA LEU A 66 -17.93 7.31 7.71
C LEU A 66 -17.70 8.76 8.15
N MET A 67 -16.75 8.97 9.03
CA MET A 67 -16.30 10.31 9.40
C MET A 67 -15.50 10.91 8.25
N ALA A 68 -15.94 12.05 7.72
CA ALA A 68 -15.17 12.81 6.75
C ALA A 68 -14.07 13.64 7.45
N ASP A 69 -13.05 14.04 6.68
CA ASP A 69 -11.96 14.92 7.15
C ASP A 69 -12.50 16.27 7.70
N SER A 70 -13.72 16.69 7.32
CA SER A 70 -14.42 17.86 7.87
C SER A 70 -14.97 17.67 9.29
N GLY A 71 -14.87 16.46 9.86
CA GLY A 71 -15.44 16.11 11.16
C GLY A 71 -16.94 15.80 11.14
N HIS A 72 -17.54 15.70 9.95
CA HIS A 72 -18.96 15.34 9.79
C HIS A 72 -19.12 13.88 9.35
N TRP A 73 -20.13 13.21 9.91
CA TRP A 73 -20.53 11.87 9.49
C TRP A 73 -21.24 11.93 8.14
N THR A 74 -20.77 11.11 7.20
CA THR A 74 -21.34 10.97 5.86
C THR A 74 -21.91 9.57 5.72
N GLU A 75 -23.18 9.46 5.31
CA GLU A 75 -23.82 8.16 5.07
C GLU A 75 -23.17 7.48 3.86
N VAL A 76 -22.73 6.23 4.04
CA VAL A 76 -22.09 5.43 2.98
C VAL A 76 -23.00 4.32 2.46
N GLY A 77 -24.03 3.93 3.23
CA GLY A 77 -25.04 3.00 2.77
C GLY A 77 -25.99 2.53 3.86
N ARG A 78 -27.04 1.84 3.42
CA ARG A 78 -28.08 1.23 4.27
C ARG A 78 -28.29 -0.21 3.88
N THR A 79 -28.59 -1.07 4.85
CA THR A 79 -29.03 -2.44 4.61
C THR A 79 -30.50 -2.47 4.19
N GLU A 80 -31.02 -3.64 3.84
CA GLU A 80 -32.46 -3.89 3.80
C GLU A 80 -33.08 -3.94 5.21
N VAL A 81 -34.41 -3.86 5.27
CA VAL A 81 -35.21 -4.09 6.49
C VAL A 81 -35.47 -5.58 6.63
N VAL A 82 -35.14 -6.13 7.81
CA VAL A 82 -35.45 -7.52 8.17
C VAL A 82 -36.68 -7.52 9.04
N ALA A 83 -37.77 -8.11 8.55
CA ALA A 83 -39.03 -8.09 9.27
C ALA A 83 -39.03 -9.04 10.49
N ASN A 84 -39.64 -8.60 11.59
CA ASN A 84 -39.93 -9.37 12.80
C ASN A 84 -38.72 -10.10 13.39
N SER A 85 -37.60 -9.40 13.59
CA SER A 85 -36.37 -9.99 14.14
C SER A 85 -35.72 -9.09 15.20
N LEU A 86 -35.26 -9.73 16.28
CA LEU A 86 -34.37 -9.09 17.27
C LEU A 86 -32.90 -9.49 17.07
N SER A 87 -32.63 -10.37 16.11
CA SER A 87 -31.29 -10.81 15.72
C SER A 87 -31.19 -10.88 14.20
N PRO A 88 -31.29 -9.73 13.49
CA PRO A 88 -31.26 -9.71 12.04
C PRO A 88 -29.87 -10.06 11.49
N GLU A 89 -29.84 -10.82 10.41
CA GLU A 89 -28.70 -10.99 9.54
C GLU A 89 -29.01 -10.26 8.23
N PHE A 90 -28.25 -9.23 7.90
CA PHE A 90 -28.47 -8.43 6.69
C PHE A 90 -27.72 -9.04 5.50
N VAL A 91 -28.40 -9.14 4.37
CA VAL A 91 -27.90 -9.66 3.09
C VAL A 91 -27.17 -8.57 2.31
N LYS A 92 -27.66 -7.32 2.33
CA LYS A 92 -27.03 -6.22 1.59
C LYS A 92 -25.68 -5.85 2.22
N LEU A 93 -24.62 -6.01 1.44
CA LEU A 93 -23.25 -5.64 1.80
C LEU A 93 -23.01 -4.14 1.59
N ILE A 94 -22.29 -3.51 2.51
CA ILE A 94 -21.93 -2.08 2.41
C ILE A 94 -20.50 -1.95 1.89
N LEU A 95 -20.32 -1.25 0.78
CA LEU A 95 -19.00 -1.03 0.17
C LEU A 95 -18.32 0.18 0.80
N VAL A 96 -17.07 0.01 1.25
CA VAL A 96 -16.23 1.10 1.76
C VAL A 96 -14.83 1.01 1.16
N THR A 97 -14.20 2.16 0.92
CA THR A 97 -12.80 2.22 0.50
C THR A 97 -11.90 2.33 1.72
N TYR A 98 -10.94 1.43 1.84
CA TYR A 98 -9.96 1.36 2.91
C TYR A 98 -8.64 2.01 2.48
N HIS A 99 -8.16 2.90 3.34
CA HIS A 99 -6.93 3.67 3.26
C HIS A 99 -6.09 3.32 4.48
N PHE A 100 -5.01 2.56 4.28
CA PHE A 100 -4.10 2.15 5.35
C PHE A 100 -3.53 3.35 6.12
N GLU A 101 -3.25 4.43 5.41
CA GLU A 101 -2.59 5.63 5.90
C GLU A 101 -3.52 6.55 6.72
N LYS A 102 -4.80 6.17 6.95
CA LYS A 102 -5.81 6.98 7.63
C LYS A 102 -6.54 6.20 8.74
N VAL A 103 -6.80 6.88 9.85
CA VAL A 103 -7.76 6.40 10.86
C VAL A 103 -9.19 6.66 10.37
N GLN A 104 -9.79 5.66 9.72
CA GLN A 104 -11.15 5.77 9.18
C GLN A 104 -12.20 5.35 10.20
N ARG A 105 -12.88 6.33 10.81
CA ARG A 105 -13.96 6.08 11.78
C ARG A 105 -15.27 5.76 11.07
N LEU A 106 -15.88 4.65 11.49
CA LEU A 106 -17.17 4.11 11.08
C LEU A 106 -18.18 4.27 12.21
N ARG A 107 -19.43 4.57 11.86
CA ARG A 107 -20.56 4.52 12.78
C ARG A 107 -21.68 3.70 12.16
N VAL A 108 -22.16 2.70 12.89
CA VAL A 108 -23.29 1.87 12.48
C VAL A 108 -24.46 2.21 13.39
N GLU A 109 -25.54 2.72 12.81
CA GLU A 109 -26.77 3.06 13.50
C GLU A 109 -27.85 2.03 13.16
N ILE A 110 -28.54 1.53 14.19
CA ILE A 110 -29.63 0.58 14.04
C ILE A 110 -30.94 1.30 14.29
N TYR A 111 -31.88 1.09 13.37
CA TYR A 111 -33.24 1.63 13.43
C TYR A 111 -34.24 0.49 13.35
N ASP A 112 -35.42 0.74 13.91
CA ASP A 112 -36.61 -0.06 13.72
C ASP A 112 -37.53 0.67 12.73
N ALA A 113 -37.90 0.00 11.63
CA ALA A 113 -38.78 0.59 10.63
C ALA A 113 -40.22 0.63 11.17
N ASP A 114 -40.89 1.79 11.10
CA ASP A 114 -42.28 1.88 11.55
C ASP A 114 -43.21 1.11 10.59
N SER A 115 -44.16 0.38 11.20
CA SER A 115 -45.24 -0.43 10.64
C SER A 115 -46.08 0.17 9.49
N ALA A 116 -45.94 1.46 9.18
CA ALA A 116 -46.53 2.10 8.00
C ALA A 116 -45.78 1.78 6.68
N PHE A 117 -44.62 1.13 6.78
CA PHE A 117 -43.79 0.72 5.65
C PHE A 117 -44.29 -0.58 5.01
N LYS A 118 -44.29 -0.63 3.67
CA LYS A 118 -44.46 -1.90 2.92
C LYS A 118 -43.08 -2.38 2.51
N THR A 119 -42.79 -3.66 2.70
CA THR A 119 -41.53 -4.34 2.35
C THR A 119 -41.07 -4.18 0.88
N ALA A 120 -41.89 -3.58 0.02
CA ALA A 120 -41.56 -3.24 -1.36
C ALA A 120 -40.82 -1.89 -1.54
N ASP A 121 -40.78 -1.04 -0.53
CA ASP A 121 -40.10 0.25 -0.61
C ASP A 121 -38.59 0.09 -0.32
N ALA A 122 -37.72 0.64 -1.17
CA ALA A 122 -36.28 0.60 -0.93
C ALA A 122 -35.90 1.37 0.34
N THR A 123 -35.02 0.82 1.18
CA THR A 123 -34.57 1.44 2.45
C THR A 123 -33.92 2.81 2.28
N ASP A 124 -33.39 3.10 1.10
CA ASP A 124 -32.85 4.42 0.73
C ASP A 124 -33.92 5.53 0.72
N ARG A 125 -35.22 5.18 0.73
CA ARG A 125 -36.34 6.13 0.80
C ARG A 125 -36.85 6.38 2.22
N LEU A 126 -36.38 5.63 3.22
CA LEU A 126 -36.80 5.79 4.61
C LEU A 126 -36.26 7.10 5.20
N GLN A 127 -37.15 7.88 5.79
CA GLN A 127 -36.80 9.10 6.52
C GLN A 127 -36.46 8.72 7.96
N LEU A 128 -35.20 8.89 8.36
CA LEU A 128 -34.65 8.40 9.64
C LEU A 128 -35.29 9.06 10.86
N ASP A 129 -35.75 10.31 10.73
CA ASP A 129 -36.47 11.06 11.77
C ASP A 129 -37.86 10.48 12.08
N LYS A 130 -38.39 9.63 11.19
CA LYS A 130 -39.65 8.92 11.36
C LYS A 130 -39.48 7.46 11.80
N GLN A 131 -38.24 7.00 11.96
CA GLN A 131 -37.94 5.62 12.36
C GLN A 131 -37.51 5.56 13.82
N ASP A 132 -37.65 4.38 14.42
CA ASP A 132 -37.42 4.19 15.84
C ASP A 132 -35.95 3.86 16.12
N PHE A 133 -35.19 4.83 16.65
CA PHE A 133 -33.76 4.64 16.89
C PHE A 133 -33.48 3.56 17.96
N GLN A 134 -32.68 2.54 17.61
CA GLN A 134 -32.33 1.43 18.48
C GLN A 134 -30.96 1.57 19.16
N GLY A 135 -30.03 2.31 18.57
CA GLY A 135 -28.69 2.53 19.11
C GLY A 135 -27.64 2.62 18.01
N TYR A 136 -26.39 2.89 18.41
CA TYR A 136 -25.27 2.96 17.48
C TYR A 136 -24.01 2.30 18.05
N ALA A 137 -23.09 1.94 17.18
CA ALA A 137 -21.71 1.60 17.51
C ALA A 137 -20.74 2.47 16.71
N GLU A 138 -19.66 2.92 17.34
CA GLU A 138 -18.55 3.60 16.67
C GLU A 138 -17.30 2.74 16.76
N ILE A 139 -16.57 2.64 15.64
CA ILE A 139 -15.36 1.83 15.49
C ILE A 139 -14.50 2.39 14.36
N THR A 140 -13.23 2.00 14.24
CA THR A 140 -12.41 2.25 13.06
C THR A 140 -12.37 1.05 12.11
N ILE A 141 -12.20 1.29 10.81
CA ILE A 141 -12.00 0.21 9.84
C ILE A 141 -10.76 -0.63 10.23
N ALA A 142 -9.67 0.01 10.67
CA ALA A 142 -8.45 -0.67 11.10
C ALA A 142 -8.69 -1.66 12.26
N GLU A 143 -9.53 -1.32 13.25
CA GLU A 143 -9.90 -2.25 14.33
C GLU A 143 -10.67 -3.48 13.85
N ILE A 144 -11.42 -3.38 12.74
CA ILE A 144 -12.12 -4.53 12.16
C ILE A 144 -11.10 -5.42 11.45
N ILE A 145 -10.23 -4.83 10.63
CA ILE A 145 -9.24 -5.55 9.80
C ILE A 145 -8.16 -6.22 10.65
N GLY A 146 -7.67 -5.55 11.69
CA GLY A 146 -6.63 -6.05 12.59
C GLY A 146 -7.10 -7.15 13.55
N ARG A 147 -8.40 -7.45 13.60
CA ARG A 147 -8.96 -8.51 14.44
C ARG A 147 -9.02 -9.85 13.70
N LYS A 148 -8.96 -10.92 14.50
CA LYS A 148 -9.19 -12.28 14.03
C LYS A 148 -10.56 -12.40 13.33
N GLY A 149 -10.59 -13.04 12.17
CA GLY A 149 -11.74 -13.20 11.30
C GLY A 149 -12.22 -11.91 10.66
N GLN A 150 -11.43 -10.82 10.71
CA GLN A 150 -11.81 -9.48 10.27
C GLN A 150 -13.19 -9.07 10.79
N CYS A 151 -13.43 -9.46 12.05
CA CYS A 151 -14.74 -9.46 12.66
C CYS A 151 -14.70 -8.64 13.94
N TRP A 152 -15.60 -7.67 14.02
CA TRP A 152 -15.84 -6.93 15.24
C TRP A 152 -17.25 -7.20 15.76
N GLU A 153 -17.38 -7.30 17.09
CA GLU A 153 -18.67 -7.36 17.78
C GLU A 153 -18.64 -6.42 18.98
N GLY A 154 -19.71 -5.66 19.18
CA GLY A 154 -19.84 -4.75 20.31
C GLY A 154 -21.28 -4.40 20.65
N ASP A 155 -21.46 -3.87 21.86
CA ASP A 155 -22.77 -3.45 22.37
C ASP A 155 -23.18 -2.10 21.76
N LEU A 156 -24.47 -1.95 21.46
CA LEU A 156 -25.03 -0.67 21.01
C LEU A 156 -25.08 0.32 22.17
N VAL A 157 -24.81 1.59 21.87
CA VAL A 157 -24.93 2.72 22.80
C VAL A 157 -26.00 3.71 22.34
N LYS A 158 -26.41 4.62 23.25
CA LYS A 158 -27.43 5.65 22.99
C LYS A 158 -27.02 7.01 23.53
N GLY A 159 -27.49 8.07 22.87
CA GLY A 159 -27.37 9.45 23.33
C GLY A 159 -25.96 10.04 23.17
N LYS A 160 -25.84 11.30 23.61
CA LYS A 160 -24.59 12.04 23.80
C LYS A 160 -24.69 12.75 25.17
N PRO A 161 -23.98 12.33 26.23
CA PRO A 161 -22.93 11.31 26.24
C PRO A 161 -23.45 9.87 26.01
N PRO A 162 -22.59 8.94 25.56
CA PRO A 162 -22.99 7.55 25.32
C PRO A 162 -23.41 6.87 26.61
N THR A 163 -24.59 6.25 26.58
CA THR A 163 -25.11 5.39 27.64
C THR A 163 -25.32 3.98 27.10
N ALA A 164 -25.24 2.97 27.97
CA ALA A 164 -25.44 1.59 27.57
C ALA A 164 -26.81 1.42 26.87
N GLY A 165 -26.77 0.95 25.62
CA GLY A 165 -27.96 0.56 24.88
C GLY A 165 -28.33 -0.90 25.15
N ARG A 166 -29.17 -1.45 24.28
CA ARG A 166 -29.55 -2.87 24.31
C ARG A 166 -29.40 -3.43 22.90
N GLY A 167 -28.77 -4.59 22.83
CA GLY A 167 -28.43 -5.26 21.58
C GLY A 167 -26.97 -5.09 21.22
N ARG A 168 -26.52 -5.98 20.36
CA ARG A 168 -25.16 -6.05 19.84
C ARG A 168 -25.18 -5.95 18.33
N VAL A 169 -24.12 -5.40 17.79
CA VAL A 169 -23.86 -5.39 16.36
C VAL A 169 -22.56 -6.15 16.10
N ARG A 170 -22.57 -6.96 15.04
CA ARG A 170 -21.43 -7.66 14.51
C ARG A 170 -21.16 -7.15 13.10
N ILE A 171 -19.90 -6.84 12.80
CA ILE A 171 -19.43 -6.33 11.52
C ILE A 171 -18.31 -7.25 11.05
N VAL A 172 -18.43 -7.79 9.85
CA VAL A 172 -17.38 -8.59 9.19
C VAL A 172 -16.95 -7.85 7.94
N ALA A 173 -15.64 -7.65 7.77
CA ALA A 173 -15.07 -7.00 6.60
C ALA A 173 -14.34 -8.01 5.70
N GLU A 174 -14.68 -8.00 4.41
CA GLU A 174 -13.99 -8.78 3.39
C GLU A 174 -13.46 -7.87 2.29
N GLU A 175 -12.20 -8.06 1.88
CA GLU A 175 -11.68 -7.35 0.72
C GLU A 175 -12.38 -7.83 -0.55
N VAL A 176 -12.92 -6.87 -1.30
CA VAL A 176 -13.41 -7.10 -2.65
C VAL A 176 -12.21 -7.45 -3.50
N ALA A 177 -12.16 -8.70 -3.97
CA ALA A 177 -11.13 -9.17 -4.86
C ALA A 177 -11.15 -8.37 -6.17
N ASN A 178 -10.42 -7.25 -6.20
CA ASN A 178 -9.95 -6.67 -7.44
C ASN A 178 -8.87 -7.60 -7.96
N SER A 179 -8.92 -7.99 -9.23
CA SER A 179 -7.96 -8.92 -9.81
C SER A 179 -6.57 -8.28 -9.95
N ASN A 180 -5.84 -8.25 -8.83
CA ASN A 180 -4.42 -7.95 -8.76
C ASN A 180 -3.57 -9.09 -9.38
N SER A 181 -4.22 -10.12 -9.91
CA SER A 181 -3.58 -11.24 -10.58
C SER A 181 -2.68 -10.78 -11.71
N LEU A 182 -1.50 -11.41 -11.79
CA LEU A 182 -0.64 -11.33 -12.96
C LEU A 182 -1.12 -12.34 -14.00
N VAL A 183 -1.20 -11.89 -15.23
CA VAL A 183 -1.32 -12.74 -16.41
C VAL A 183 0.10 -13.10 -16.83
N GLN A 184 0.46 -14.38 -16.70
CA GLN A 184 1.72 -14.92 -17.18
C GLN A 184 1.47 -15.68 -18.48
N ILE A 185 2.14 -15.29 -19.57
CA ILE A 185 1.95 -15.88 -20.90
C ILE A 185 3.30 -16.33 -21.45
N ASP A 186 3.41 -17.61 -21.73
CA ASP A 186 4.49 -18.19 -22.53
C ASP A 186 3.98 -18.30 -23.97
N VAL A 187 4.55 -17.50 -24.86
CA VAL A 187 4.08 -17.38 -26.25
C VAL A 187 5.25 -17.46 -27.22
N ARG A 188 4.98 -18.08 -28.37
CA ARG A 188 5.88 -18.15 -29.51
C ARG A 188 5.13 -17.93 -30.80
N ALA A 189 5.81 -17.45 -31.83
CA ALA A 189 5.24 -17.31 -33.15
C ALA A 189 5.75 -18.39 -34.11
N SER A 190 4.93 -18.74 -35.09
CA SER A 190 5.26 -19.67 -36.16
C SER A 190 4.75 -19.14 -37.50
N GLY A 191 5.37 -19.59 -38.60
CA GLY A 191 4.95 -19.22 -39.95
C GLY A 191 5.16 -17.74 -40.30
N LEU A 192 6.09 -17.04 -39.63
CA LEU A 192 6.40 -15.64 -39.91
C LEU A 192 7.17 -15.48 -41.24
N PRO A 193 7.12 -14.28 -41.88
CA PRO A 193 7.90 -13.99 -43.07
C PRO A 193 9.40 -14.26 -42.88
N ARG A 194 10.07 -14.81 -43.92
CA ARG A 194 11.50 -15.12 -43.86
C ARG A 194 12.33 -13.89 -43.52
N GLY A 195 13.19 -14.01 -42.51
CA GLY A 195 14.09 -12.94 -42.08
C GLY A 195 13.43 -11.84 -41.24
N ALA A 196 12.19 -12.03 -40.77
CA ALA A 196 11.54 -11.08 -39.87
C ALA A 196 12.12 -11.18 -38.45
N ASP A 197 12.52 -10.04 -37.89
CA ASP A 197 12.90 -9.92 -36.48
C ASP A 197 11.65 -9.52 -35.69
N ALA A 198 11.06 -10.44 -34.93
CA ALA A 198 9.70 -10.28 -34.43
C ALA A 198 9.64 -9.65 -33.02
N PHE A 199 8.62 -8.84 -32.77
CA PHE A 199 8.19 -8.46 -31.42
C PHE A 199 6.66 -8.35 -31.37
N LEU A 200 6.09 -8.52 -30.18
CA LEU A 200 4.66 -8.42 -29.93
C LEU A 200 4.30 -7.09 -29.28
N VAL A 201 3.11 -6.58 -29.59
CA VAL A 201 2.46 -5.48 -28.87
C VAL A 201 1.07 -5.93 -28.47
N LEU A 202 0.77 -5.86 -27.17
CA LEU A 202 -0.55 -6.15 -26.63
C LEU A 202 -1.25 -4.83 -26.32
N SER A 203 -2.46 -4.66 -26.84
CA SER A 203 -3.26 -3.46 -26.66
C SER A 203 -4.63 -3.80 -26.10
N ARG A 204 -5.08 -3.07 -25.09
CA ARG A 204 -6.48 -3.13 -24.63
C ARG A 204 -7.37 -2.38 -25.60
N ILE A 205 -8.56 -2.91 -25.85
CA ILE A 205 -9.57 -2.26 -26.68
C ILE A 205 -10.58 -1.57 -25.75
N SER A 206 -10.79 -0.26 -25.92
CA SER A 206 -11.82 0.50 -25.19
C SER A 206 -13.23 0.13 -25.71
N GLU A 207 -14.27 0.44 -24.93
CA GLU A 207 -15.67 0.26 -25.39
C GLU A 207 -15.98 1.06 -26.66
N MET A 208 -15.24 2.15 -26.88
CA MET A 208 -15.29 2.98 -28.08
C MET A 208 -14.39 2.47 -29.21
N GLY A 209 -13.80 1.26 -29.08
CA GLY A 209 -12.95 0.62 -30.09
C GLY A 209 -11.51 1.17 -30.18
N ALA A 210 -11.13 2.11 -29.31
CA ALA A 210 -9.79 2.68 -29.30
C ALA A 210 -8.80 1.70 -28.66
N ALA A 211 -7.70 1.38 -29.37
CA ALA A 211 -6.64 0.52 -28.87
C ALA A 211 -5.61 1.33 -28.07
N ALA A 212 -5.35 0.94 -26.82
CA ALA A 212 -4.28 1.51 -26.01
C ALA A 212 -3.22 0.43 -25.74
N ARG A 213 -1.97 0.70 -26.09
CA ARG A 213 -0.86 -0.24 -25.88
C ARG A 213 -0.59 -0.44 -24.40
N CYS A 214 -0.57 -1.69 -23.97
CA CYS A 214 -0.37 -2.07 -22.57
C CYS A 214 0.97 -2.79 -22.35
N TYR A 215 1.49 -3.48 -23.35
CA TYR A 215 2.73 -4.24 -23.22
C TYR A 215 3.45 -4.40 -24.57
N LYS A 216 4.79 -4.52 -24.53
CA LYS A 216 5.65 -4.79 -25.68
C LYS A 216 6.76 -5.76 -25.28
N THR A 217 6.98 -6.81 -26.06
CA THR A 217 8.06 -7.78 -25.82
C THR A 217 9.43 -7.25 -26.31
N GLU A 218 10.48 -8.00 -26.00
CA GLU A 218 11.77 -7.90 -26.67
C GLU A 218 11.67 -8.25 -28.17
N VAL A 219 12.71 -7.88 -28.91
CA VAL A 219 12.86 -8.24 -30.32
C VAL A 219 13.61 -9.56 -30.43
N VAL A 220 12.94 -10.58 -30.96
CA VAL A 220 13.52 -11.91 -31.21
C VAL A 220 13.98 -11.97 -32.65
N LYS A 221 15.28 -12.23 -32.86
CA LYS A 221 15.86 -12.31 -34.20
C LYS A 221 15.26 -13.47 -35.01
N SER A 222 15.27 -13.31 -36.33
CA SER A 222 14.66 -14.27 -37.25
C SER A 222 15.11 -15.72 -37.00
N GLY A 223 14.15 -16.61 -36.79
CA GLY A 223 14.31 -18.05 -36.62
C GLY A 223 13.05 -18.79 -37.10
N LYS A 224 13.05 -20.14 -37.10
CA LYS A 224 11.89 -20.92 -37.57
C LYS A 224 10.65 -20.74 -36.67
N THR A 225 10.85 -20.51 -35.38
CA THR A 225 9.80 -20.31 -34.37
C THR A 225 10.33 -19.39 -33.26
N PRO A 226 10.25 -18.06 -33.39
CA PRO A 226 10.70 -17.15 -32.33
C PRO A 226 9.84 -17.34 -31.08
N SER A 227 10.49 -17.62 -29.95
CA SER A 227 9.88 -17.70 -28.62
C SER A 227 10.25 -16.44 -27.86
N PHE A 228 9.25 -15.82 -27.24
CA PHE A 228 9.40 -14.59 -26.49
C PHE A 228 9.66 -14.91 -25.01
N ALA A 229 10.32 -14.02 -24.30
CA ALA A 229 10.40 -14.06 -22.85
C ALA A 229 8.99 -14.07 -22.26
N ARG A 230 8.83 -14.74 -21.10
CA ARG A 230 7.55 -14.83 -20.40
C ARG A 230 6.96 -13.44 -20.20
N ILE A 231 5.79 -13.22 -20.75
CA ILE A 231 5.02 -12.01 -20.50
C ILE A 231 4.45 -12.14 -19.10
N SER A 232 4.64 -11.13 -18.25
CA SER A 232 4.06 -11.06 -16.91
C SER A 232 3.51 -9.65 -16.71
N VAL A 233 2.18 -9.50 -16.64
CA VAL A 233 1.51 -8.19 -16.60
C VAL A 233 0.25 -8.28 -15.75
N ALA A 234 -0.07 -7.24 -14.96
CA ALA A 234 -1.33 -7.18 -14.22
C ALA A 234 -2.54 -7.28 -15.14
N LEU A 235 -3.54 -8.08 -14.71
CA LEU A 235 -4.81 -8.21 -15.43
C LEU A 235 -5.54 -6.87 -15.56
N SER A 236 -5.42 -6.00 -14.56
CA SER A 236 -5.96 -4.63 -14.63
C SER A 236 -5.30 -3.76 -15.71
N THR A 237 -3.99 -3.91 -15.96
CA THR A 237 -3.29 -3.22 -17.04
C THR A 237 -3.65 -3.82 -18.41
N LEU A 238 -3.69 -5.15 -18.48
CA LEU A 238 -3.93 -5.88 -19.72
C LEU A 238 -5.38 -5.75 -20.19
N ALA A 239 -6.34 -6.05 -19.31
CA ALA A 239 -7.75 -6.27 -19.65
C ALA A 239 -8.72 -5.52 -18.70
N ASN A 240 -8.24 -4.54 -17.94
CA ASN A 240 -9.04 -3.80 -16.95
C ASN A 240 -9.71 -4.70 -15.90
N GLY A 241 -9.07 -5.82 -15.57
CA GLY A 241 -9.54 -6.77 -14.55
C GLY A 241 -10.54 -7.80 -15.06
N ASP A 242 -11.00 -7.67 -16.31
CA ASP A 242 -11.97 -8.56 -16.95
C ASP A 242 -11.26 -9.54 -17.89
N THR A 243 -11.33 -10.84 -17.58
CA THR A 243 -10.68 -11.89 -18.38
C THR A 243 -11.35 -12.15 -19.71
N LEU A 244 -12.60 -11.69 -19.90
CA LEU A 244 -13.38 -11.82 -21.14
C LEU A 244 -13.18 -10.64 -22.07
N ARG A 245 -12.58 -9.54 -21.59
CA ARG A 245 -12.32 -8.37 -22.42
C ARG A 245 -11.30 -8.69 -23.52
N PRO A 246 -11.60 -8.39 -24.80
CA PRO A 246 -10.70 -8.69 -25.91
C PRO A 246 -9.46 -7.79 -25.89
N LEU A 247 -8.32 -8.40 -26.18
CA LEU A 247 -7.02 -7.78 -26.37
C LEU A 247 -6.62 -7.88 -27.84
N ARG A 248 -6.04 -6.81 -28.38
CA ARG A 248 -5.39 -6.86 -29.69
C ARG A 248 -3.93 -7.24 -29.51
N ILE A 249 -3.52 -8.34 -30.13
CA ILE A 249 -2.14 -8.81 -30.16
C ILE A 249 -1.60 -8.59 -31.56
N GLU A 250 -0.63 -7.69 -31.70
CA GLU A 250 0.00 -7.33 -32.97
C GLU A 250 1.42 -7.88 -33.02
N VAL A 251 1.78 -8.51 -34.15
CA VAL A 251 3.14 -9.00 -34.41
C VAL A 251 3.82 -8.09 -35.41
N PHE A 252 4.97 -7.54 -35.05
CA PHE A 252 5.73 -6.62 -35.89
C PHE A 252 7.08 -7.19 -36.28
N ASP A 253 7.54 -6.84 -37.48
CA ASP A 253 8.92 -6.99 -37.95
C ASP A 253 9.70 -5.70 -37.62
N TYR A 254 10.73 -5.86 -36.80
CA TYR A 254 11.59 -4.79 -36.33
C TYR A 254 12.40 -4.18 -37.48
N LYS A 255 12.61 -2.86 -37.38
CA LYS A 255 13.38 -2.07 -38.34
C LYS A 255 14.18 -1.05 -37.56
N LYS A 256 15.49 -0.97 -37.84
CA LYS A 256 16.41 -0.01 -37.21
C LYS A 256 15.99 1.45 -37.43
N SER A 257 15.21 1.73 -38.48
CA SER A 257 14.66 3.06 -38.77
C SER A 257 13.53 3.50 -37.83
N GLY A 258 13.03 2.61 -36.95
CA GLY A 258 11.86 2.86 -36.09
C GLY A 258 10.51 2.67 -36.79
N ARG A 259 10.48 2.58 -38.12
CA ARG A 259 9.26 2.27 -38.89
C ARG A 259 9.07 0.76 -39.01
N HIS A 260 8.55 0.17 -37.94
CA HIS A 260 8.27 -1.27 -37.86
C HIS A 260 7.13 -1.68 -38.82
N ILE A 261 7.16 -2.91 -39.31
CA ILE A 261 6.19 -3.43 -40.28
C ILE A 261 5.23 -4.39 -39.56
N LEU A 262 3.94 -4.12 -39.57
CA LEU A 262 2.94 -5.04 -39.02
C LEU A 262 2.85 -6.31 -39.88
N ILE A 263 3.17 -7.46 -39.30
CA ILE A 263 3.05 -8.78 -39.93
C ILE A 263 1.57 -9.20 -39.91
N GLY A 264 0.94 -9.16 -38.74
CA GLY A 264 -0.47 -9.51 -38.57
C GLY A 264 -0.93 -9.30 -37.14
N MET A 265 -2.22 -9.53 -36.92
CA MET A 265 -2.83 -9.36 -35.59
C MET A 265 -3.91 -10.40 -35.32
N CYS A 266 -4.19 -10.65 -34.05
CA CYS A 266 -5.39 -11.36 -33.61
C CYS A 266 -6.02 -10.61 -32.44
N GLU A 267 -7.31 -10.86 -32.21
CA GLU A 267 -8.03 -10.35 -31.05
C GLU A 267 -8.47 -11.54 -30.19
N LEU A 268 -8.01 -11.57 -28.94
CA LEU A 268 -8.25 -12.67 -27.99
C LEU A 268 -8.46 -12.08 -26.60
N SER A 269 -9.41 -12.62 -25.84
CA SER A 269 -9.50 -12.36 -24.41
C SER A 269 -8.41 -13.12 -23.63
N VAL A 270 -8.21 -12.81 -22.34
CA VAL A 270 -7.29 -13.62 -21.51
C VAL A 270 -7.80 -15.06 -21.40
N ASN A 271 -9.12 -15.23 -21.29
CA ASN A 271 -9.74 -16.56 -21.23
C ASN A 271 -9.57 -17.36 -22.53
N ASP A 272 -9.57 -16.68 -23.68
CA ASP A 272 -9.25 -17.26 -24.98
C ASP A 272 -7.82 -17.78 -25.06
N ILE A 273 -6.87 -17.04 -24.48
CA ILE A 273 -5.46 -17.41 -24.44
C ILE A 273 -5.25 -18.61 -23.52
N ILE A 274 -5.89 -18.62 -22.34
CA ILE A 274 -5.87 -19.75 -21.39
C ILE A 274 -6.44 -21.01 -22.05
N SER A 275 -7.58 -20.87 -22.72
CA SER A 275 -8.25 -21.98 -23.40
C SER A 275 -7.37 -22.57 -24.49
N ARG A 276 -6.73 -21.72 -25.32
CA ARG A 276 -5.80 -22.12 -26.38
C ARG A 276 -4.51 -22.76 -25.86
N ALA A 277 -3.97 -22.24 -24.75
CA ALA A 277 -2.81 -22.85 -24.11
C ALA A 277 -3.14 -24.25 -23.57
N THR A 278 -4.36 -24.44 -23.05
CA THR A 278 -4.84 -25.73 -22.53
C THR A 278 -5.13 -26.73 -23.65
N SER A 279 -5.78 -26.29 -24.73
CA SER A 279 -6.11 -27.13 -25.88
C SER A 279 -4.98 -27.29 -26.89
N GLN A 280 -3.87 -26.57 -26.69
CA GLN A 280 -2.74 -26.44 -27.63
C GLN A 280 -3.16 -25.95 -29.02
N GLU A 281 -4.20 -25.12 -29.09
CA GLU A 281 -4.69 -24.54 -30.34
C GLU A 281 -3.96 -23.24 -30.70
N PRO A 282 -3.47 -23.09 -31.94
CA PRO A 282 -2.83 -21.86 -32.38
C PRO A 282 -3.85 -20.73 -32.64
N ALA A 283 -3.41 -19.49 -32.47
CA ALA A 283 -4.14 -18.30 -32.91
C ALA A 283 -3.56 -17.79 -34.22
N TYR A 284 -4.34 -17.92 -35.30
CA TYR A 284 -3.94 -17.42 -36.62
C TYR A 284 -4.00 -15.89 -36.69
N LEU A 285 -3.01 -15.31 -37.37
CA LEU A 285 -2.90 -13.87 -37.55
C LEU A 285 -3.66 -13.41 -38.78
N SER A 286 -4.53 -12.41 -38.60
CA SER A 286 -5.19 -11.72 -39.69
C SER A 286 -4.24 -10.78 -40.45
N ARG A 287 -4.41 -10.69 -41.77
CA ARG A 287 -3.49 -9.97 -42.68
C ARG A 287 -3.51 -8.46 -42.46
N SER A 288 -2.33 -7.85 -42.46
CA SER A 288 -2.15 -6.40 -42.63
C SER A 288 -2.53 -5.95 -44.04
N GLN A 289 -3.31 -4.86 -44.17
CA GLN A 289 -3.74 -4.30 -45.46
C GLN A 289 -2.58 -3.74 -46.32
N ASN A 290 -1.37 -3.57 -45.76
CA ASN A 290 -0.27 -2.81 -46.38
C ASN A 290 0.95 -3.65 -46.83
N GLY A 291 0.74 -4.83 -47.44
CA GLY A 291 1.67 -5.34 -48.46
C GLY A 291 2.87 -6.21 -48.02
N ARG A 292 2.99 -6.62 -46.76
CA ARG A 292 3.83 -7.78 -46.33
C ARG A 292 3.11 -8.59 -45.24
N GLY A 293 1.81 -8.76 -45.42
CA GLY A 293 0.95 -9.43 -44.44
C GLY A 293 1.35 -10.89 -44.22
N ALA A 294 1.03 -11.39 -43.03
CA ALA A 294 0.99 -12.79 -42.64
C ALA A 294 0.71 -13.73 -43.83
N GLY A 295 1.53 -14.77 -43.97
CA GLY A 295 1.13 -15.94 -44.74
C GLY A 295 -0.16 -16.53 -44.14
N SER A 296 -0.89 -17.35 -44.88
CA SER A 296 -2.05 -18.08 -44.33
C SER A 296 -1.74 -18.86 -43.05
N ASP A 297 -0.44 -19.12 -42.82
CA ASP A 297 0.06 -20.00 -41.78
C ASP A 297 0.74 -19.23 -40.63
N SER A 298 0.76 -17.88 -40.65
CA SER A 298 1.35 -17.12 -39.55
C SER A 298 0.45 -17.19 -38.32
N MET A 299 1.00 -17.65 -37.20
CA MET A 299 0.23 -17.94 -35.99
C MET A 299 1.02 -17.66 -34.72
N LEU A 300 0.29 -17.43 -33.63
CA LEU A 300 0.79 -17.45 -32.26
C LEU A 300 0.42 -18.79 -31.62
N ILE A 301 1.38 -19.37 -30.91
CA ILE A 301 1.22 -20.59 -30.11
C ILE A 301 1.45 -20.17 -28.66
N PHE A 302 0.46 -20.43 -27.82
CA PHE A 302 0.54 -20.17 -26.39
C PHE A 302 0.90 -21.48 -25.70
N ASP A 303 2.12 -21.57 -25.19
CA ASP A 303 2.60 -22.80 -24.54
C ASP A 303 2.05 -22.88 -23.09
N ALA A 304 1.85 -21.73 -22.44
CA ALA A 304 1.19 -21.62 -21.15
C ALA A 304 0.54 -20.24 -20.98
N CYS A 305 -0.58 -20.18 -20.27
CA CYS A 305 -1.15 -18.93 -19.79
C CYS A 305 -1.79 -19.15 -18.42
N THR A 306 -1.28 -18.47 -17.39
CA THR A 306 -1.74 -18.63 -16.01
C THR A 306 -2.14 -17.27 -15.42
N LEU A 307 -3.21 -17.29 -14.63
CA LEU A 307 -3.56 -16.19 -13.74
C LEU A 307 -2.96 -16.51 -12.38
N VAL A 308 -1.98 -15.72 -11.97
CA VAL A 308 -1.32 -15.85 -10.67
C VAL A 308 -1.86 -14.76 -9.76
N PRO A 309 -2.79 -15.08 -8.83
CA PRO A 309 -3.25 -14.12 -7.83
C PRO A 309 -2.06 -13.51 -7.10
N GLN A 310 -2.01 -12.19 -7.02
CA GLN A 310 -1.02 -11.50 -6.21
C GLN A 310 -1.66 -11.16 -4.87
N PRO A 311 -1.05 -11.58 -3.76
CA PRO A 311 -1.45 -11.13 -2.44
C PRO A 311 -1.55 -9.60 -2.34
N SER A 312 -2.64 -9.11 -1.77
CA SER A 312 -2.76 -7.70 -1.40
C SER A 312 -2.07 -7.43 -0.06
N PHE A 313 -1.86 -6.16 0.27
CA PHE A 313 -1.43 -5.77 1.63
C PHE A 313 -2.44 -6.27 2.68
N PHE A 314 -3.74 -6.15 2.38
CA PHE A 314 -4.81 -6.65 3.24
C PHE A 314 -4.69 -8.16 3.46
N ASP A 315 -4.35 -8.96 2.45
CA ASP A 315 -4.19 -10.40 2.63
C ASP A 315 -3.11 -10.75 3.66
N TYR A 316 -1.99 -10.03 3.71
CA TYR A 316 -0.97 -10.22 4.75
C TYR A 316 -1.47 -9.85 6.14
N ILE A 317 -2.09 -8.68 6.29
CA ILE A 317 -2.66 -8.25 7.58
C ILE A 317 -3.73 -9.25 8.05
N ALA A 318 -4.64 -9.64 7.16
CA ALA A 318 -5.70 -10.61 7.46
C ALA A 318 -5.14 -12.02 7.75
N GLY A 319 -3.99 -12.36 7.15
CA GLY A 319 -3.21 -13.58 7.41
C GLY A 319 -2.44 -13.56 8.74
N GLY A 320 -2.51 -12.46 9.51
CA GLY A 320 -1.85 -12.32 10.80
C GLY A 320 -0.45 -11.73 10.73
N CYS A 321 -0.08 -11.06 9.63
CA CYS A 321 1.15 -10.28 9.58
C CYS A 321 1.04 -9.09 10.55
N SER A 322 2.02 -8.95 11.44
CA SER A 322 2.10 -7.84 12.40
C SER A 322 3.09 -6.77 11.93
N LEU A 323 2.68 -5.51 12.04
CA LEU A 323 3.54 -4.35 11.78
C LEU A 323 4.13 -3.84 13.09
N ASN A 324 5.38 -4.23 13.36
CA ASN A 324 6.10 -3.90 14.57
C ASN A 324 6.71 -2.50 14.46
N PHE A 325 6.50 -1.64 15.45
CA PHE A 325 6.91 -0.24 15.39
C PHE A 325 8.10 0.07 16.31
N VAL A 326 9.13 0.74 15.77
CA VAL A 326 10.33 1.19 16.51
C VAL A 326 10.48 2.69 16.33
N VAL A 327 10.81 3.41 17.40
CA VAL A 327 11.02 4.86 17.35
C VAL A 327 12.47 5.17 17.69
N ALA A 328 13.14 5.94 16.84
CA ALA A 328 14.48 6.47 17.06
C ALA A 328 14.42 8.00 17.11
N ILE A 329 14.85 8.58 18.23
CA ILE A 329 14.75 10.02 18.52
C ILE A 329 16.14 10.64 18.56
N ASP A 330 16.31 11.72 17.82
CA ASP A 330 17.53 12.53 17.82
C ASP A 330 17.65 13.33 19.14
N TYR A 331 18.78 13.18 19.85
CA TYR A 331 19.16 13.96 21.04
C TYR A 331 20.42 14.79 20.77
N THR A 332 20.64 15.23 19.54
CA THR A 332 21.76 16.11 19.23
C THR A 332 21.51 17.54 19.69
N ALA A 333 22.61 18.26 19.95
CA ALA A 333 22.62 19.61 20.51
C ALA A 333 22.11 20.67 19.52
N SER A 334 21.97 20.35 18.23
CA SER A 334 21.33 21.23 17.23
C SER A 334 19.88 21.56 17.60
N ASN A 335 19.21 20.67 18.34
CA ASN A 335 17.85 20.87 18.85
C ASN A 335 17.72 22.02 19.88
N GLY A 336 18.84 22.54 20.37
CA GLY A 336 18.90 23.54 21.43
C GLY A 336 18.60 22.98 22.82
N PRO A 337 18.91 23.72 23.90
CA PRO A 337 18.71 23.26 25.27
C PRO A 337 17.24 22.98 25.57
N VAL A 338 16.92 21.83 26.19
CA VAL A 338 15.53 21.38 26.44
C VAL A 338 14.63 22.36 27.21
N ASN A 339 15.23 23.24 28.02
CA ASN A 339 14.52 24.25 28.81
C ASN A 339 14.35 25.59 28.07
N ASP A 340 14.93 25.73 26.88
CA ASP A 340 14.80 26.92 26.04
C ASP A 340 13.48 26.85 25.25
N PRO A 341 12.59 27.86 25.33
CA PRO A 341 11.37 27.91 24.53
C PRO A 341 11.56 27.80 23.01
N THR A 342 12.76 28.05 22.49
CA THR A 342 13.04 27.86 21.06
C THR A 342 13.55 26.47 20.70
N SER A 343 13.76 25.58 21.69
CA SER A 343 14.20 24.21 21.44
C SER A 343 13.11 23.38 20.77
N LEU A 344 13.51 22.49 19.86
CA LEU A 344 12.62 21.53 19.22
C LEU A 344 12.12 20.45 20.20
N HIS A 345 12.81 20.26 21.32
CA HIS A 345 12.40 19.39 22.43
C HIS A 345 11.63 20.12 23.53
N TYR A 346 11.35 21.42 23.39
CA TYR A 346 10.73 22.20 24.46
C TYR A 346 9.32 21.70 24.81
N GLN A 347 9.15 21.22 26.04
CA GLN A 347 7.85 20.79 26.55
C GLN A 347 7.03 22.01 26.98
N HIS A 348 6.13 22.46 26.10
CA HIS A 348 5.36 23.66 26.35
C HIS A 348 4.38 23.49 27.53
N PRO A 349 4.31 24.43 28.50
CA PRO A 349 3.45 24.32 29.69
C PRO A 349 1.95 24.19 29.40
N SER A 350 1.49 24.61 28.22
CA SER A 350 0.07 24.46 27.80
C SER A 350 -0.31 23.04 27.37
N GLY A 351 0.66 22.10 27.33
CA GLY A 351 0.45 20.75 26.80
C GLY A 351 0.50 20.66 25.28
N GLN A 352 0.94 21.73 24.58
CA GLN A 352 1.21 21.68 23.15
C GLN A 352 2.35 20.69 22.86
N LEU A 353 2.10 19.75 21.96
CA LEU A 353 3.08 18.74 21.55
C LEU A 353 4.21 19.37 20.71
N THR A 354 5.45 18.95 20.99
CA THR A 354 6.61 19.18 20.12
C THR A 354 6.42 18.53 18.75
N GLU A 355 7.17 18.96 17.73
CA GLU A 355 7.11 18.31 16.41
C GLU A 355 7.51 16.82 16.47
N TYR A 356 8.49 16.48 17.31
CA TYR A 356 8.82 15.08 17.65
C TYR A 356 7.58 14.32 18.15
N ALA A 357 6.90 14.85 19.18
CA ALA A 357 5.73 14.22 19.76
C ALA A 357 4.54 14.14 18.77
N GLN A 358 4.37 15.14 17.91
CA GLN A 358 3.36 15.13 16.85
C GLN A 358 3.63 14.01 15.82
N ALA A 359 4.89 13.82 15.42
CA ALA A 359 5.29 12.76 14.50
C ALA A 359 5.10 11.37 15.12
N ILE A 360 5.54 11.17 16.37
CA ILE A 360 5.31 9.93 17.14
C ILE A 360 3.82 9.62 17.21
N GLN A 361 3.01 10.62 17.57
CA GLN A 361 1.57 10.43 17.71
C GLN A 361 0.90 10.13 16.38
N GLY A 362 1.19 10.90 15.32
CA GLY A 362 0.52 10.76 14.04
C GLY A 362 0.83 9.43 13.36
N VAL A 363 2.09 9.04 13.30
CA VAL A 363 2.50 7.76 12.69
C VAL A 363 2.09 6.58 13.58
N GLY A 364 2.37 6.69 14.88
CA GLY A 364 2.14 5.61 15.84
C GLY A 364 0.67 5.25 16.02
N GLN A 365 -0.24 6.23 16.02
CA GLN A 365 -1.68 5.96 16.19
C GLN A 365 -2.27 5.14 15.05
N VAL A 366 -1.74 5.27 13.82
CA VAL A 366 -2.17 4.45 12.69
C VAL A 366 -1.57 3.06 12.79
N LEU A 367 -0.26 2.95 13.05
CA LEU A 367 0.44 1.66 13.10
C LEU A 367 -0.01 0.78 14.28
N ALA A 368 -0.42 1.37 15.39
CA ALA A 368 -0.85 0.65 16.59
C ALA A 368 -2.02 -0.33 16.37
N TYR A 369 -2.82 -0.14 15.31
CA TYR A 369 -3.90 -1.06 14.97
C TYR A 369 -3.41 -2.37 14.31
N TYR A 370 -2.17 -2.40 13.83
CA TYR A 370 -1.57 -3.52 13.09
C TYR A 370 -0.42 -4.18 13.86
N ASP A 371 -0.06 -3.62 15.01
CA ASP A 371 0.85 -4.22 15.97
C ASP A 371 0.06 -5.12 16.94
N SER A 372 0.51 -6.36 17.12
CA SER A 372 -0.21 -7.36 17.91
C SER A 372 -0.02 -7.24 19.42
N ASP A 373 1.10 -6.69 19.89
CA ASP A 373 1.42 -6.54 21.31
C ASP A 373 1.48 -5.07 21.77
N GLN A 374 1.59 -4.14 20.80
CA GLN A 374 1.76 -2.71 21.01
C GLN A 374 2.93 -2.39 21.95
N LEU A 375 3.99 -3.20 21.88
CA LEU A 375 5.19 -3.08 22.69
C LEU A 375 6.34 -2.54 21.83
N TYR A 376 6.62 -1.25 21.96
CA TYR A 376 7.46 -0.52 21.02
C TYR A 376 8.86 -0.27 21.57
N PRO A 377 9.94 -0.74 20.93
CA PRO A 377 11.30 -0.32 21.25
C PRO A 377 11.50 1.18 20.97
N VAL A 378 12.06 1.90 21.94
CA VAL A 378 12.34 3.34 21.82
C VAL A 378 13.83 3.59 22.03
N TYR A 379 14.49 4.03 20.97
CA TYR A 379 15.91 4.35 20.95
C TYR A 379 16.16 5.86 20.82
N GLY A 380 17.28 6.31 21.37
CA GLY A 380 17.82 7.64 21.17
C GLY A 380 19.20 7.58 20.53
N PHE A 381 19.59 8.66 19.85
CA PHE A 381 20.92 8.78 19.25
C PHE A 381 21.47 10.21 19.34
N GLY A 382 22.80 10.34 19.36
CA GLY A 382 23.48 11.64 19.36
C GLY A 382 23.46 12.38 20.69
N GLY A 383 23.07 11.71 21.78
CA GLY A 383 23.07 12.24 23.14
C GLY A 383 24.03 11.49 24.08
N CYS A 384 24.19 11.97 25.30
CA CYS A 384 24.94 11.30 26.37
C CYS A 384 23.97 10.84 27.46
N PRO A 385 23.64 9.54 27.53
CA PRO A 385 22.91 8.95 28.66
C PRO A 385 23.65 9.12 30.00
N PRO A 386 22.96 8.98 31.14
CA PRO A 386 23.60 9.06 32.46
C PRO A 386 24.79 8.11 32.60
N GLY A 387 25.94 8.65 32.99
CA GLY A 387 27.18 7.88 33.17
C GLY A 387 28.07 7.80 31.93
N GLU A 388 27.62 8.30 30.78
CA GLU A 388 28.43 8.35 29.57
C GLU A 388 29.12 9.71 29.39
N ALA A 389 30.41 9.66 29.01
CA ALA A 389 31.22 10.85 28.76
C ALA A 389 31.27 11.25 27.28
N VAL A 390 30.87 10.35 26.39
CA VAL A 390 30.88 10.51 24.93
C VAL A 390 29.45 10.31 24.42
N ALA A 391 29.14 10.87 23.24
CA ALA A 391 27.85 10.64 22.61
C ALA A 391 27.64 9.15 22.30
N ASN A 392 26.47 8.66 22.67
CA ASN A 392 25.95 7.37 22.26
C ASN A 392 24.99 7.59 21.08
N HIS A 393 25.15 6.77 20.05
CA HIS A 393 24.38 6.88 18.81
C HIS A 393 23.31 5.79 18.66
N CYS A 394 23.09 4.97 19.69
CA CYS A 394 21.94 4.08 19.81
C CYS A 394 21.82 3.59 21.26
N PHE A 395 20.91 4.18 22.04
CA PHE A 395 20.65 3.79 23.44
C PHE A 395 19.16 3.66 23.71
N ALA A 396 18.78 2.82 24.65
CA ALA A 396 17.39 2.66 25.09
C ALA A 396 16.91 3.91 25.84
N VAL A 397 15.85 4.55 25.36
CA VAL A 397 15.26 5.76 25.99
C VAL A 397 14.69 5.46 27.38
N THR A 398 14.29 4.20 27.60
CA THR A 398 13.88 3.65 28.90
C THR A 398 15.00 3.72 29.94
N GLY A 399 16.26 3.78 29.51
CA GLY A 399 17.45 3.65 30.36
C GLY A 399 17.81 2.20 30.70
N ASN A 400 17.13 1.22 30.11
CA ASN A 400 17.42 -0.20 30.24
C ASN A 400 17.68 -0.82 28.86
N GLU A 401 18.95 -1.05 28.51
CA GLU A 401 19.32 -1.65 27.22
C GLU A 401 18.79 -3.09 27.03
N ALA A 402 18.50 -3.80 28.13
CA ALA A 402 17.89 -5.13 28.07
C ALA A 402 16.37 -5.08 27.85
N ASP A 403 15.74 -3.93 28.08
CA ASP A 403 14.30 -3.71 27.91
C ASP A 403 14.04 -2.30 27.35
N PRO A 404 14.25 -2.12 26.03
CA PRO A 404 14.04 -0.84 25.35
C PRO A 404 12.56 -0.53 25.09
N CYS A 405 11.67 -1.45 25.44
CA CYS A 405 10.28 -1.43 25.02
C CYS A 405 9.37 -0.63 25.96
N VAL A 406 8.32 -0.04 25.39
CA VAL A 406 7.25 0.65 26.13
C VAL A 406 5.88 0.27 25.60
N GLN A 407 4.86 0.28 26.46
CA GLN A 407 3.50 -0.09 26.08
C GLN A 407 2.75 1.09 25.46
N GLY A 408 2.31 0.93 24.20
CA GLY A 408 1.43 1.89 23.54
C GLY A 408 2.10 3.22 23.16
N ILE A 409 1.45 3.99 22.29
CA ILE A 409 1.96 5.30 21.84
C ILE A 409 2.02 6.31 22.99
N ALA A 410 1.10 6.22 23.95
CA ALA A 410 1.17 7.00 25.18
C ALA A 410 2.46 6.72 25.97
N GLY A 411 2.87 5.45 26.09
CA GLY A 411 4.12 5.05 26.73
C GLY A 411 5.36 5.58 26.01
N VAL A 412 5.35 5.63 24.65
CA VAL A 412 6.43 6.25 23.87
C VAL A 412 6.57 7.74 24.18
N LEU A 413 5.46 8.48 24.22
CA LEU A 413 5.46 9.91 24.55
C LEU A 413 5.92 10.17 25.99
N GLU A 414 5.47 9.36 26.95
CA GLU A 414 5.89 9.44 28.35
C GLU A 414 7.40 9.18 28.49
N ALA A 415 7.92 8.12 27.85
CA ALA A 415 9.35 7.80 27.87
C ALA A 415 10.20 8.90 27.23
N TYR A 416 9.74 9.47 26.10
CA TYR A 416 10.39 10.60 25.43
C TYR A 416 10.49 11.84 26.34
N TYR A 417 9.39 12.31 26.95
CA TYR A 417 9.48 13.49 27.81
C TYR A 417 10.29 13.21 29.09
N ALA A 418 10.21 12.01 29.65
CA ALA A 418 10.98 11.62 30.84
C ALA A 418 12.49 11.50 30.58
N SER A 419 12.90 11.21 29.34
CA SER A 419 14.30 11.03 28.98
C SER A 419 15.03 12.36 28.79
N LEU A 420 14.34 13.42 28.36
CA LEU A 420 14.89 14.78 28.16
C LEU A 420 15.47 15.38 29.46
N GLN A 421 15.03 14.90 30.63
CA GLN A 421 15.55 15.33 31.93
C GLN A 421 16.86 14.63 32.32
N ARG A 422 17.21 13.54 31.65
CA ARG A 422 18.32 12.64 32.03
C ARG A 422 19.41 12.57 30.97
N ILE A 423 19.05 12.69 29.69
CA ILE A 423 19.98 12.64 28.57
C ILE A 423 20.51 14.04 28.29
N LYS A 424 21.83 14.18 28.22
CA LYS A 424 22.46 15.42 27.79
C LYS A 424 22.55 15.44 26.26
N LEU A 425 22.04 16.49 25.63
CA LEU A 425 22.13 16.63 24.17
C LEU A 425 23.60 16.76 23.70
N HIS A 426 23.98 16.05 22.63
CA HIS A 426 25.36 16.04 22.11
C HIS A 426 25.43 15.95 20.58
N GLY A 427 26.23 15.05 19.99
CA GLY A 427 26.47 14.98 18.57
C GLY A 427 27.74 14.21 18.24
N PRO A 428 28.01 13.93 16.96
CA PRO A 428 27.24 14.35 15.77
C PRO A 428 25.94 13.56 15.52
N THR A 429 25.19 13.93 14.48
CA THR A 429 23.99 13.22 14.02
C THR A 429 24.39 12.01 13.17
N LEU A 430 24.22 10.79 13.70
CA LEU A 430 24.60 9.54 13.01
C LEU A 430 23.42 8.56 12.98
N PHE A 431 23.03 8.11 11.79
CA PHE A 431 21.86 7.22 11.62
C PHE A 431 22.23 5.76 11.51
N ALA A 432 23.44 5.45 11.03
CA ALA A 432 23.84 4.07 10.77
C ALA A 432 23.67 3.14 12.00
N PRO A 433 23.96 3.56 13.25
CA PRO A 433 23.81 2.69 14.41
C PRO A 433 22.35 2.32 14.73
N VAL A 434 21.42 3.28 14.69
CA VAL A 434 20.00 3.01 14.96
C VAL A 434 19.34 2.20 13.83
N ILE A 435 19.71 2.44 12.57
CA ILE A 435 19.25 1.62 11.44
C ILE A 435 19.76 0.17 11.60
N ALA A 436 21.02 -0.01 11.97
CA ALA A 436 21.59 -1.33 12.22
C ALA A 436 20.88 -2.05 13.39
N GLN A 437 20.57 -1.34 14.47
CA GLN A 437 19.83 -1.89 15.61
C GLN A 437 18.42 -2.33 15.22
N ALA A 438 17.66 -1.49 14.51
CA ALA A 438 16.32 -1.85 14.04
C ALA A 438 16.36 -3.02 13.04
N THR A 439 17.39 -3.08 12.19
CA THR A 439 17.61 -4.20 11.27
C THR A 439 17.92 -5.49 12.04
N ALA A 440 18.69 -5.41 13.13
CA ALA A 440 18.97 -6.57 13.98
C ALA A 440 17.68 -7.09 14.66
N LEU A 441 16.78 -6.21 15.10
CA LEU A 441 15.45 -6.59 15.59
C LEU A 441 14.69 -7.34 14.50
N ALA A 442 14.56 -6.75 13.31
CA ALA A 442 13.90 -7.39 12.17
C ALA A 442 14.48 -8.75 11.80
N ALA A 443 15.81 -8.88 11.80
CA ALA A 443 16.52 -10.13 11.54
C ALA A 443 16.25 -11.19 12.60
N SER A 444 16.19 -10.81 13.88
CA SER A 444 15.98 -11.73 15.00
C SER A 444 14.55 -12.28 15.10
N THR A 445 13.58 -11.60 14.48
CA THR A 445 12.17 -12.02 14.45
C THR A 445 11.76 -12.72 13.15
N LEU A 446 12.72 -13.13 12.32
CA LEU A 446 12.45 -13.90 11.11
C LEU A 446 11.88 -15.27 11.48
N ASP A 447 10.60 -15.47 11.21
CA ASP A 447 9.89 -16.73 11.46
C ASP A 447 8.95 -17.02 10.25
N PRO A 448 9.09 -18.18 9.57
CA PRO A 448 8.20 -18.57 8.49
C PRO A 448 6.72 -18.68 8.90
N GLU A 449 6.45 -18.97 10.17
CA GLU A 449 5.09 -19.16 10.71
C GLU A 449 4.51 -17.85 11.29
N ARG A 450 5.35 -16.84 11.55
CA ARG A 450 4.94 -15.54 12.09
C ARG A 450 5.49 -14.40 11.24
N GLN A 451 4.61 -13.82 10.44
CA GLN A 451 4.96 -12.72 9.56
C GLN A 451 5.10 -11.43 10.36
N ASN A 452 6.35 -11.04 10.65
CA ASN A 452 6.68 -9.77 11.28
C ASN A 452 7.28 -8.84 10.24
N TYR A 453 6.76 -7.62 10.17
CA TYR A 453 7.33 -6.53 9.38
C TYR A 453 7.59 -5.34 10.28
N TRP A 454 8.78 -4.75 10.21
CA TRP A 454 9.24 -3.69 11.09
C TRP A 454 9.15 -2.32 10.42
N VAL A 455 8.77 -1.32 11.21
CA VAL A 455 8.73 0.08 10.78
C VAL A 455 9.56 0.90 11.75
N LEU A 456 10.72 1.39 11.28
CA LEU A 456 11.54 2.33 12.03
C LEU A 456 11.11 3.76 11.72
N LEU A 457 10.59 4.49 12.71
CA LEU A 457 10.41 5.94 12.66
C LEU A 457 11.65 6.62 13.23
N LEU A 458 12.43 7.26 12.36
CA LEU A 458 13.61 8.03 12.69
C LEU A 458 13.28 9.52 12.64
N LEU A 459 13.38 10.20 13.78
CA LEU A 459 13.09 11.62 13.92
C LEU A 459 14.39 12.40 14.08
N THR A 460 14.61 13.46 13.31
CA THR A 460 15.86 14.25 13.30
C THR A 460 15.59 15.72 13.02
N ASP A 461 16.42 16.63 13.54
CA ASP A 461 16.31 18.06 13.24
C ASP A 461 17.26 18.56 12.15
N GLY A 462 18.19 17.73 11.65
CA GLY A 462 19.28 18.24 10.82
C GLY A 462 20.04 17.22 9.99
N LEU A 463 21.21 17.65 9.52
CA LEU A 463 22.03 16.95 8.53
C LEU A 463 22.70 15.68 9.09
N ILE A 464 22.70 14.62 8.28
CA ILE A 464 23.42 13.37 8.54
C ILE A 464 24.92 13.58 8.35
N TYR A 465 25.72 13.24 9.35
CA TYR A 465 27.19 13.30 9.25
C TYR A 465 27.81 11.99 8.73
N ASP A 466 27.08 10.87 8.78
CA ASP A 466 27.52 9.55 8.33
C ASP A 466 26.80 9.06 7.07
N MET A 467 26.58 9.93 6.07
CA MET A 467 25.80 9.60 4.87
C MET A 467 26.21 8.28 4.20
N ASP A 468 27.51 8.04 4.00
CA ASP A 468 28.00 6.80 3.38
C ASP A 468 27.68 5.56 4.23
N ASN A 469 27.88 5.63 5.55
CA ASN A 469 27.56 4.52 6.46
C ASN A 469 26.04 4.32 6.59
N CYS A 470 25.27 5.41 6.54
CA CYS A 470 23.81 5.38 6.53
C CYS A 470 23.30 4.63 5.28
N ILE A 471 23.82 4.99 4.09
CA ILE A 471 23.50 4.29 2.84
C ILE A 471 23.90 2.81 2.93
N ASP A 472 25.09 2.50 3.45
CA ASP A 472 25.53 1.11 3.63
C ASP A 472 24.58 0.31 4.55
N SER A 473 24.14 0.91 5.66
CA SER A 473 23.16 0.31 6.57
C SER A 473 21.79 0.14 5.91
N LEU A 474 21.31 1.11 5.13
CA LEU A 474 20.04 1.03 4.41
C LEU A 474 20.06 -0.06 3.32
N VAL A 475 21.15 -0.14 2.55
CA VAL A 475 21.35 -1.19 1.54
C VAL A 475 21.34 -2.57 2.19
N ALA A 476 21.96 -2.72 3.37
CA ALA A 476 21.91 -3.98 4.14
C ALA A 476 20.50 -4.26 4.69
N ALA A 477 19.81 -3.24 5.23
CA ALA A 477 18.47 -3.35 5.78
C ALA A 477 17.43 -3.78 4.73
N ALA A 478 17.64 -3.44 3.45
CA ALA A 478 16.75 -3.80 2.35
C ALA A 478 16.52 -5.32 2.19
N GLU A 479 17.41 -6.15 2.73
CA GLU A 479 17.26 -7.62 2.71
C GLU A 479 16.29 -8.18 3.76
N TYR A 480 15.92 -7.38 4.77
CA TYR A 480 15.14 -7.77 5.95
C TYR A 480 13.70 -7.20 5.91
N PRO A 481 12.74 -7.68 6.72
CA PRO A 481 11.37 -7.19 6.71
C PRO A 481 11.27 -5.85 7.45
N ILE A 482 11.83 -4.79 6.89
CA ILE A 482 11.88 -3.47 7.51
C ILE A 482 11.63 -2.35 6.50
N SER A 483 10.93 -1.32 6.95
CA SER A 483 10.83 0.00 6.33
C SER A 483 11.39 1.06 7.28
N VAL A 484 11.99 2.10 6.72
CA VAL A 484 12.60 3.22 7.46
C VAL A 484 11.90 4.50 7.04
N ILE A 485 11.23 5.12 7.99
CA ILE A 485 10.55 6.40 7.83
C ILE A 485 11.42 7.45 8.50
N ILE A 486 11.86 8.45 7.75
CA ILE A 486 12.67 9.56 8.27
C ILE A 486 11.81 10.82 8.28
N VAL A 487 11.60 11.40 9.46
CA VAL A 487 10.88 12.65 9.62
C VAL A 487 11.83 13.75 10.07
N GLY A 488 12.03 14.75 9.21
CA GLY A 488 12.77 15.96 9.52
C GLY A 488 11.91 16.95 10.30
N VAL A 489 12.33 17.32 11.51
CA VAL A 489 11.68 18.32 12.36
C VAL A 489 12.39 19.66 12.29
N GLY A 490 11.68 20.76 12.57
CA GLY A 490 12.25 22.09 12.49
C GLY A 490 12.35 22.61 11.05
N ARG A 491 13.33 23.48 10.81
CA ARG A 491 13.40 24.30 9.58
C ARG A 491 14.74 24.19 8.84
N GLU A 492 15.49 23.14 9.10
CA GLU A 492 16.76 22.88 8.42
C GLU A 492 16.58 22.54 6.93
N ASN A 493 17.67 22.57 6.18
CA ASN A 493 17.67 22.18 4.77
C ASN A 493 17.75 20.65 4.61
N PHE A 494 16.61 20.02 4.41
CA PHE A 494 16.50 18.57 4.23
C PHE A 494 16.73 18.06 2.79
N ALA A 495 17.24 18.89 1.87
CA ALA A 495 17.51 18.44 0.50
C ALA A 495 18.37 17.15 0.41
N PRO A 496 19.42 16.95 1.24
CA PRO A 496 20.19 15.70 1.24
C PRO A 496 19.38 14.48 1.73
N MET A 497 18.34 14.67 2.54
CA MET A 497 17.51 13.56 3.01
C MET A 497 16.61 13.02 1.91
N ARG A 498 16.17 13.91 1.00
CA ARG A 498 15.37 13.51 -0.16
C ARG A 498 16.13 12.61 -1.13
N THR A 499 17.47 12.58 -1.09
CA THR A 499 18.26 11.61 -1.88
C THR A 499 18.24 10.21 -1.29
N LEU A 500 17.79 10.05 -0.05
CA LEU A 500 17.58 8.73 0.58
C LEU A 500 16.25 8.11 0.18
N ASP A 501 15.26 8.93 -0.18
CA ASP A 501 13.97 8.54 -0.75
C ASP A 501 14.25 7.77 -2.06
N GLY A 502 14.00 6.45 -2.08
CA GLY A 502 14.42 5.57 -3.16
C GLY A 502 13.64 5.73 -4.47
N ASP A 503 12.79 6.75 -4.56
CA ASP A 503 11.91 7.06 -5.69
C ASP A 503 12.67 7.43 -6.98
N ASP A 504 13.69 8.28 -6.86
CA ASP A 504 14.43 8.79 -8.02
C ASP A 504 15.59 7.87 -8.42
N GLN A 505 16.32 7.35 -7.43
CA GLN A 505 17.52 6.54 -7.64
C GLN A 505 17.65 5.46 -6.57
N ARG A 506 17.91 4.23 -6.99
CA ARG A 506 18.26 3.14 -6.06
C ARG A 506 19.56 3.47 -5.32
N LEU A 507 19.50 3.36 -4.00
CA LEU A 507 20.67 3.50 -3.13
C LEU A 507 21.77 2.50 -3.52
N ARG A 508 23.01 2.99 -3.50
CA ARG A 508 24.20 2.21 -3.83
C ARG A 508 25.23 2.34 -2.72
N SER A 509 25.60 1.22 -2.13
CA SER A 509 26.60 1.16 -1.05
C SER A 509 27.99 1.56 -1.53
N SER A 510 28.85 1.87 -0.56
CA SER A 510 30.29 2.11 -0.74
C SER A 510 31.01 0.95 -1.45
N ARG A 511 30.47 -0.28 -1.31
CA ARG A 511 30.96 -1.51 -1.95
C ARG A 511 30.41 -1.71 -3.37
N GLY A 512 29.59 -0.78 -3.85
CA GLY A 512 28.99 -0.79 -5.18
C GLY A 512 27.76 -1.69 -5.34
N GLN A 513 27.19 -2.19 -4.23
CA GLN A 513 25.96 -2.99 -4.23
C GLN A 513 24.74 -2.06 -4.20
N TYR A 514 23.73 -2.37 -4.99
CA TYR A 514 22.46 -1.63 -4.97
C TYR A 514 21.50 -2.24 -3.95
N ALA A 515 20.68 -1.41 -3.31
CA ALA A 515 19.56 -1.88 -2.51
C ALA A 515 18.64 -2.77 -3.36
N VAL A 516 18.28 -3.93 -2.82
CA VAL A 516 17.43 -4.92 -3.52
C VAL A 516 15.99 -4.45 -3.70
N ARG A 517 15.54 -3.57 -2.80
CA ARG A 517 14.25 -2.89 -2.83
C ARG A 517 14.38 -1.53 -2.15
N ASP A 518 13.45 -0.65 -2.44
CA ASP A 518 13.31 0.61 -1.73
C ASP A 518 12.56 0.39 -0.41
N ILE A 519 13.05 1.06 0.64
CA ILE A 519 12.61 0.91 2.04
C ILE A 519 12.49 2.24 2.77
N VAL A 520 12.89 3.35 2.15
CA VAL A 520 13.01 4.64 2.83
C VAL A 520 11.88 5.54 2.37
N GLN A 521 11.20 6.16 3.33
CA GLN A 521 10.34 7.31 3.06
C GLN A 521 10.87 8.51 3.83
N PHE A 522 11.17 9.62 3.15
CA PHE A 522 11.50 10.88 3.81
C PHE A 522 10.33 11.87 3.80
N VAL A 523 10.09 12.53 4.93
CA VAL A 523 9.10 13.62 5.05
C VAL A 523 9.62 14.73 5.96
N ALA A 524 9.41 16.00 5.58
CA ALA A 524 9.74 17.15 6.44
C ALA A 524 8.47 17.69 7.11
N MET A 525 8.49 17.86 8.44
CA MET A 525 7.38 18.43 9.22
C MET A 525 7.00 19.83 8.73
N SER A 526 7.98 20.59 8.26
CA SER A 526 7.77 21.93 7.68
C SER A 526 6.77 21.95 6.53
N ASP A 527 6.60 20.84 5.81
CA ASP A 527 5.70 20.74 4.66
C ASP A 527 4.21 20.66 5.09
N PHE A 528 3.94 20.40 6.38
CA PHE A 528 2.60 20.14 6.94
C PHE A 528 2.14 21.17 7.99
N VAL A 529 2.89 22.25 8.17
CA VAL A 529 2.56 23.31 9.15
C VAL A 529 1.13 23.83 8.90
N GLY A 530 0.29 23.72 9.94
CA GLY A 530 -1.11 24.17 9.90
C GLY A 530 -2.12 23.16 9.34
N ARG A 531 -1.69 21.95 8.96
CA ARG A 531 -2.55 20.93 8.34
C ARG A 531 -2.91 19.74 9.24
N GLY A 532 -2.42 19.73 10.48
CA GLY A 532 -2.65 18.66 11.45
C GLY A 532 -1.75 17.44 11.23
N TYR A 533 -1.56 16.64 12.28
CA TYR A 533 -0.65 15.47 12.24
C TYR A 533 -1.22 14.29 11.43
N GLU A 534 -2.52 14.26 11.16
CA GLU A 534 -3.16 13.24 10.33
C GLU A 534 -2.70 13.30 8.87
N GLU A 535 -2.43 14.50 8.33
CA GLU A 535 -1.88 14.65 6.99
C GLU A 535 -0.43 14.17 6.88
N LEU A 536 0.36 14.36 7.95
CA LEU A 536 1.71 13.80 8.03
C LEU A 536 1.65 12.28 7.95
N ALA A 537 0.83 11.64 8.78
CA ALA A 537 0.67 10.19 8.79
C ALA A 537 0.27 9.66 7.40
N ARG A 538 -0.62 10.38 6.70
CA ARG A 538 -1.08 10.04 5.36
C ARG A 538 0.07 9.95 4.35
N GLU A 539 0.97 10.93 4.33
CA GLU A 539 2.11 10.95 3.39
C GLU A 539 3.20 9.96 3.82
N VAL A 540 3.51 9.94 5.11
CA VAL A 540 4.53 9.06 5.70
C VAL A 540 4.22 7.56 5.48
N LEU A 541 2.95 7.17 5.59
CA LEU A 541 2.52 5.78 5.54
C LEU A 541 2.07 5.32 4.15
N ALA A 542 1.99 6.22 3.17
CA ALA A 542 1.48 5.92 1.83
C ALA A 542 2.26 4.81 1.12
N GLU A 543 3.57 4.73 1.39
CA GLU A 543 4.46 3.78 0.74
C GLU A 543 4.61 2.44 1.44
N LEU A 544 4.27 2.39 2.73
CA LEU A 544 4.52 1.21 3.55
C LEU A 544 3.88 -0.06 2.97
N PRO A 545 2.62 -0.05 2.47
CA PRO A 545 2.04 -1.21 1.83
C PRO A 545 2.84 -1.72 0.63
N ARG A 546 3.40 -0.81 -0.18
CA ARG A 546 4.24 -1.16 -1.34
C ARG A 546 5.55 -1.80 -0.89
N GLN A 547 6.21 -1.22 0.09
CA GLN A 547 7.50 -1.70 0.61
C GLN A 547 7.36 -3.10 1.26
N LEU A 548 6.26 -3.33 1.99
CA LEU A 548 5.92 -4.63 2.57
C LEU A 548 5.68 -5.70 1.50
N LEU A 549 4.85 -5.38 0.50
CA LEU A 549 4.59 -6.30 -0.61
C LEU A 549 5.86 -6.62 -1.38
N SER A 550 6.71 -5.62 -1.64
CA SER A 550 8.01 -5.83 -2.28
C SER A 550 8.87 -6.83 -1.51
N TYR A 551 8.93 -6.73 -0.18
CA TYR A 551 9.71 -7.67 0.62
C TYR A 551 9.18 -9.11 0.51
N PHE A 552 7.90 -9.33 0.82
CA PHE A 552 7.35 -10.68 0.85
C PHE A 552 7.34 -11.33 -0.54
N THR A 553 7.04 -10.56 -1.60
CA THR A 553 7.13 -11.05 -2.99
C THR A 553 8.55 -11.45 -3.35
N THR A 554 9.57 -10.61 -3.07
CA THR A 554 10.97 -10.94 -3.37
C THR A 554 11.47 -12.16 -2.58
N LYS A 555 10.96 -12.39 -1.37
CA LYS A 555 11.28 -13.57 -0.56
C LYS A 555 10.40 -14.80 -0.87
N GLY A 556 9.41 -14.67 -1.76
CA GLY A 556 8.48 -15.75 -2.11
C GLY A 556 7.58 -16.21 -0.94
N ILE A 557 7.34 -15.32 0.03
CA ILE A 557 6.53 -15.60 1.22
C ILE A 557 5.08 -15.26 0.88
N MET A 558 4.16 -16.21 1.07
CA MET A 558 2.71 -15.99 0.86
C MET A 558 2.03 -15.60 2.18
N PRO A 559 0.91 -14.87 2.15
CA PRO A 559 0.15 -14.55 3.36
C PRO A 559 -0.19 -15.78 4.20
N GLY A 560 -0.19 -15.60 5.52
CA GLY A 560 -0.74 -16.59 6.44
C GLY A 560 -2.20 -16.92 6.13
N LYS A 561 -2.69 -18.05 6.65
CA LYS A 561 -4.13 -18.36 6.55
C LYS A 561 -4.90 -17.29 7.34
N ARG A 562 -5.99 -16.78 6.75
CA ARG A 562 -6.91 -15.87 7.45
C ARG A 562 -7.30 -16.50 8.78
N GLN A 563 -6.99 -15.79 9.87
CA GLN A 563 -7.11 -16.33 11.23
C GLN A 563 -8.54 -16.30 11.74
#